data_AF-A0A813KRG5-F1
#
_entry.id   AF-A0A813KRG5-F1
#
_cell.length_a   1.000
_cell.length_b   1.000
_cell.length_c   1.000
_cell.angle_alpha   90.00
_cell.angle_beta   90.00
_cell.angle_gamma   90.00
#
_symmetry.space_group_name_H-M   'P 1'
#
loop_
_entity.id
_entity.type
_entity.pdbx_description
1 polymer ?
#
loop_
_entity_poly.entity_id
_entity_poly.type
_entity_poly.pdbx_seq_one_letter_code
_entity_poly.pdbx_strand_id
1 'polypeptide(L)'
;AGNVAVSLGPDGSPLATLTHPAGGSCQVSLLGARVTSWCPKDGIERLATPFGHAGGLSPCGLEGVVEPEVWTIETLVSCAGDDSVAFSVFAEAKSGGAPVAARVLVALWPDRLTFTLEVALEGGDDETAEVEDATMQVEAAGGAAVLLALPGVGLLGACRCGQAAASPEAAALATANGGILLDTTGVALRPEGFVAVTSSLSGDGSHAQFQALAPTAISLQAGEAVSGSITLALLQ
;
A
#
# COMPACT_ATOMS: atom_id res chain seq x y z
N ALA A 1 12.01 9.83 20.74
CA ALA A 1 12.28 9.55 19.32
C ALA A 1 11.23 8.55 18.85
N GLY A 2 10.70 8.72 17.64
CA GLY A 2 9.90 7.65 17.02
C GLY A 2 10.75 6.43 16.78
N ASN A 3 10.14 5.25 16.83
CA ASN A 3 10.87 3.99 16.73
C ASN A 3 10.26 3.11 15.64
N VAL A 4 11.12 2.42 14.91
CA VAL A 4 10.75 1.32 14.03
C VAL A 4 11.45 0.07 14.54
N ALA A 5 10.67 -0.93 14.93
CA ALA A 5 11.16 -2.22 15.40
C ALA A 5 10.76 -3.33 14.44
N VAL A 6 11.66 -4.27 14.19
CA VAL A 6 11.38 -5.46 13.37
C VAL A 6 11.42 -6.68 14.27
N SER A 7 10.38 -7.51 14.19
CA SER A 7 10.22 -8.73 14.98
C SER A 7 9.57 -9.84 14.15
N LEU A 8 9.37 -11.00 14.76
CA LEU A 8 8.53 -12.05 14.18
C LEU A 8 7.13 -11.97 14.80
N GLY A 9 6.11 -12.07 13.94
CA GLY A 9 4.72 -12.20 14.34
C GLY A 9 4.44 -13.56 14.99
N PRO A 10 3.22 -13.78 15.51
CA PRO A 10 2.81 -15.03 16.13
C PRO A 10 2.90 -16.25 15.19
N ASP A 11 2.78 -16.01 13.88
CA ASP A 11 2.91 -16.99 12.81
C ASP A 11 4.36 -17.16 12.32
N GLY A 12 5.31 -16.48 12.93
CA GLY A 12 6.71 -16.45 12.51
C GLY A 12 7.00 -15.54 11.31
N SER A 13 6.00 -14.82 10.80
CA SER A 13 6.19 -13.90 9.68
C SER A 13 6.92 -12.61 10.13
N PRO A 14 7.78 -12.01 9.29
CA PRO A 14 8.42 -10.76 9.63
C PRO A 14 7.39 -9.62 9.76
N LEU A 15 7.48 -8.89 10.87
CA LEU A 15 6.58 -7.82 11.26
C LEU A 15 7.37 -6.57 11.66
N ALA A 16 7.08 -5.44 11.02
CA ALA A 16 7.56 -4.14 11.42
C ALA A 16 6.52 -3.42 12.30
N THR A 17 6.97 -2.78 13.38
CA THR A 17 6.14 -1.94 14.25
C THR A 17 6.67 -0.53 14.23
N LEU A 18 5.82 0.43 13.85
CA LEU A 18 6.12 1.86 13.88
C LEU A 18 5.42 2.47 15.08
N THR A 19 6.15 3.29 15.84
CA THR A 19 5.60 4.04 16.98
C THR A 19 6.04 5.50 16.90
N HIS A 20 5.08 6.41 16.84
CA HIS A 20 5.33 7.84 16.76
C HIS A 20 5.48 8.44 18.19
N PRO A 21 6.44 9.37 18.43
CA PRO A 21 6.75 9.85 19.78
C PRO A 21 5.62 10.66 20.43
N ALA A 22 4.77 11.31 19.62
CA ALA A 22 3.59 12.03 20.10
C ALA A 22 2.33 11.14 20.21
N GLY A 23 2.51 9.81 20.22
CA GLY A 23 1.43 8.83 20.18
C GLY A 23 1.14 8.36 18.75
N GLY A 24 0.40 7.27 18.62
CA GLY A 24 0.18 6.58 17.35
C GLY A 24 1.12 5.40 17.14
N SER A 25 0.59 4.27 16.69
CA SER A 25 1.35 3.09 16.29
C SER A 25 0.69 2.35 15.14
N CYS A 26 1.48 1.65 14.34
CA CYS A 26 0.97 0.70 13.36
C CYS A 26 1.89 -0.51 13.23
N GLN A 27 1.34 -1.62 12.75
CA GLN A 27 2.10 -2.84 12.45
C GLN A 27 1.98 -3.17 10.96
N VAL A 28 3.09 -3.54 10.35
CA VAL A 28 3.20 -3.89 8.93
C VAL A 28 3.79 -5.29 8.81
N SER A 29 3.00 -6.22 8.29
CA SER A 29 3.48 -7.54 7.89
C SER A 29 4.23 -7.39 6.58
N LEU A 30 5.47 -7.87 6.53
CA LEU A 30 6.25 -7.88 5.29
C LEU A 30 5.59 -8.80 4.25
N LEU A 31 4.90 -9.85 4.70
CA LEU A 31 4.13 -10.72 3.82
C LEU A 31 3.00 -9.93 3.13
N GLY A 32 3.19 -9.65 1.84
CA GLY A 32 2.28 -8.84 1.02
C GLY A 32 2.26 -7.35 1.39
N ALA A 33 3.28 -6.83 2.08
CA ALA A 33 3.40 -5.42 2.47
C ALA A 33 2.13 -4.85 3.14
N ARG A 34 1.54 -5.59 4.08
CA ARG A 34 0.21 -5.32 4.62
C ARG A 34 0.26 -4.61 5.97
N VAL A 35 -0.44 -3.50 6.14
CA VAL A 35 -0.67 -2.89 7.47
C VAL A 35 -1.75 -3.69 8.20
N THR A 36 -1.40 -4.36 9.29
CA THR A 36 -2.31 -5.25 10.03
C THR A 36 -2.97 -4.59 11.25
N SER A 37 -2.41 -3.48 11.73
CA SER A 37 -2.90 -2.75 12.90
C SER A 37 -2.58 -1.28 12.76
N TRP A 38 -3.50 -0.41 13.17
CA TRP A 38 -3.27 1.02 13.32
C TRP A 38 -4.07 1.56 14.50
N CYS A 39 -3.33 2.04 15.51
CA CYS A 39 -3.86 2.75 16.66
C CYS A 39 -3.38 4.20 16.58
N PRO A 40 -4.24 5.19 16.29
CA PRO A 40 -3.90 6.61 16.39
C PRO A 40 -3.54 7.03 17.83
N LYS A 41 -3.31 8.31 18.05
CA LYS A 41 -2.95 8.92 19.35
C LYS A 41 -3.98 8.68 20.46
N ASP A 42 -5.20 8.31 20.11
CA ASP A 42 -6.24 7.92 21.06
C ASP A 42 -6.11 6.45 21.55
N GLY A 43 -5.19 5.68 20.96
CA GLY A 43 -4.91 4.29 21.31
C GLY A 43 -5.95 3.28 20.84
N ILE A 44 -6.91 3.68 20.01
CA ILE A 44 -8.01 2.82 19.56
C ILE A 44 -7.64 2.16 18.23
N GLU A 45 -7.71 0.84 18.16
CA GLU A 45 -7.48 0.09 16.91
C GLU A 45 -8.52 0.45 15.84
N ARG A 46 -8.07 0.94 14.68
CA ARG A 46 -8.92 1.38 13.58
C ARG A 46 -9.04 0.36 12.48
N LEU A 47 -8.08 -0.52 12.29
CA LEU A 47 -8.12 -1.52 11.24
C LEU A 47 -8.87 -2.77 11.69
N ALA A 48 -9.72 -3.26 10.80
CA ALA A 48 -10.39 -4.54 10.97
C ALA A 48 -9.49 -5.62 10.39
N THR A 49 -9.24 -6.66 11.18
CA THR A 49 -8.62 -7.92 10.75
C THR A 49 -9.65 -9.05 10.79
N PRO A 50 -10.75 -8.94 10.00
CA PRO A 50 -11.77 -9.98 10.02
C PRO A 50 -11.15 -11.29 9.51
N PHE A 51 -11.08 -12.27 10.41
CA PHE A 51 -10.80 -13.69 10.16
C PHE A 51 -9.79 -14.00 9.03
N GLY A 52 -8.50 -14.09 9.36
CA GLY A 52 -7.45 -14.60 8.45
C GLY A 52 -6.64 -13.50 7.75
N HIS A 53 -6.15 -13.79 6.55
CA HIS A 53 -5.23 -12.93 5.78
C HIS A 53 -5.89 -11.72 5.10
N ALA A 54 -7.21 -11.52 5.24
CA ALA A 54 -8.02 -10.62 4.42
C ALA A 54 -8.43 -9.28 5.09
N GLY A 55 -7.69 -8.82 6.11
CA GLY A 55 -7.96 -7.54 6.76
C GLY A 55 -6.77 -6.59 6.77
N GLY A 56 -6.92 -5.41 7.35
CA GLY A 56 -5.88 -4.38 7.38
C GLY A 56 -5.90 -3.49 6.13
N LEU A 57 -4.72 -2.99 5.72
CA LEU A 57 -4.48 -2.28 4.45
C LEU A 57 -3.47 -3.07 3.63
N SER A 58 -3.75 -3.33 2.36
CA SER A 58 -2.81 -4.02 1.48
C SER A 58 -2.87 -3.52 0.03
N PRO A 59 -1.82 -3.75 -0.76
CA PRO A 59 -1.91 -3.69 -2.21
C PRO A 59 -2.96 -4.69 -2.74
N CYS A 60 -3.52 -4.40 -3.92
CA CYS A 60 -4.37 -5.32 -4.69
C CYS A 60 -4.08 -5.18 -6.18
N GLY A 61 -4.47 -6.18 -6.98
CA GLY A 61 -4.22 -6.21 -8.43
C GLY A 61 -2.77 -6.53 -8.79
N LEU A 62 -2.03 -7.15 -7.87
CA LEU A 62 -0.64 -7.62 -8.06
C LEU A 62 -0.56 -9.16 -8.07
N GLU A 63 -1.70 -9.85 -8.01
CA GLU A 63 -1.77 -11.31 -7.96
C GLU A 63 -1.16 -11.93 -9.23
N GLY A 64 -0.19 -12.84 -9.04
CA GLY A 64 0.57 -13.44 -10.14
C GLY A 64 1.62 -12.52 -10.76
N VAL A 65 1.79 -11.29 -10.24
CA VAL A 65 2.86 -10.37 -10.61
C VAL A 65 3.90 -10.27 -9.50
N VAL A 66 3.47 -10.00 -8.27
CA VAL A 66 4.35 -9.89 -7.09
C VAL A 66 3.87 -10.87 -6.02
N GLU A 67 4.73 -11.84 -5.69
CA GLU A 67 4.41 -12.84 -4.67
C GLU A 67 4.42 -12.21 -3.26
N PRO A 68 3.55 -12.64 -2.33
CA PRO A 68 3.50 -12.09 -0.98
C PRO A 68 4.83 -12.21 -0.20
N GLU A 69 5.66 -13.20 -0.50
CA GLU A 69 6.89 -13.52 0.25
C GLU A 69 8.12 -12.74 -0.21
N VAL A 70 8.08 -12.04 -1.34
CA VAL A 70 9.28 -11.41 -1.95
C VAL A 70 9.58 -9.99 -1.45
N TRP A 71 8.75 -9.46 -0.55
CA TRP A 71 8.92 -8.11 -0.02
C TRP A 71 10.07 -8.03 0.97
N THR A 72 10.93 -7.03 0.78
CA THR A 72 12.10 -6.75 1.61
C THR A 72 12.04 -5.32 2.15
N ILE A 73 12.63 -5.09 3.32
CA ILE A 73 12.71 -3.74 3.90
C ILE A 73 13.70 -2.92 3.08
N GLU A 74 13.26 -1.77 2.57
CA GLU A 74 14.09 -0.84 1.80
C GLU A 74 14.58 0.31 2.68
N THR A 75 13.65 1.04 3.33
CA THR A 75 14.01 2.21 4.16
C THR A 75 13.27 2.21 5.50
N LEU A 76 13.99 2.62 6.55
CA LEU A 76 13.45 2.88 7.89
C LEU A 76 13.74 4.34 8.26
N VAL A 77 12.70 5.17 8.33
CA VAL A 77 12.85 6.59 8.68
C VAL A 77 12.27 6.83 10.06
N SER A 78 13.14 7.12 11.02
CA SER A 78 12.73 7.67 12.32
C SER A 78 12.32 9.13 12.15
N CYS A 79 11.34 9.58 12.94
CA CYS A 79 10.82 10.95 13.00
C CYS A 79 11.92 12.02 12.78
N ALA A 80 11.98 12.57 11.57
CA ALA A 80 12.89 13.64 11.15
C ALA A 80 12.17 14.52 10.11
N GLY A 81 12.25 15.84 10.27
CA GLY A 81 11.65 16.82 9.35
C GLY A 81 10.12 16.91 9.44
N ASP A 82 9.42 15.93 8.86
CA ASP A 82 7.98 16.00 8.54
C ASP A 82 7.05 15.46 9.66
N ASP A 83 7.61 15.29 10.86
CA ASP A 83 6.93 14.74 12.05
C ASP A 83 6.21 13.41 11.77
N SER A 84 6.81 12.57 10.93
CA SER A 84 6.30 11.23 10.60
C SER A 84 7.34 10.16 10.86
N VAL A 85 6.88 8.97 11.24
CA VAL A 85 7.71 7.75 11.21
C VAL A 85 7.34 6.99 9.96
N ALA A 86 8.32 6.64 9.14
CA ALA A 86 8.06 5.98 7.86
C ALA A 86 8.85 4.68 7.69
N PHE A 87 8.26 3.79 6.89
CA PHE A 87 8.72 2.45 6.60
C PHE A 87 8.43 2.16 5.13
N SER A 88 9.45 1.78 4.35
CA SER A 88 9.25 1.31 2.98
C SER A 88 9.70 -0.14 2.81
N VAL A 89 8.93 -0.86 1.99
CA VAL A 89 9.27 -2.20 1.51
C VAL A 89 9.24 -2.24 0.00
N PHE A 90 10.07 -3.11 -0.54
CA PHE A 90 10.31 -3.25 -1.95
C PHE A 90 10.29 -4.71 -2.36
N ALA A 91 9.72 -4.99 -3.52
CA ALA A 91 9.66 -6.31 -4.12
C ALA A 91 10.06 -6.23 -5.59
N GLU A 92 10.93 -7.16 -6.00
CA GLU A 92 11.27 -7.41 -7.39
C GLU A 92 10.61 -8.71 -7.84
N ALA A 93 10.06 -8.72 -9.05
CA ALA A 93 9.45 -9.88 -9.64
C ALA A 93 9.66 -9.90 -11.16
N LYS A 94 9.15 -10.95 -11.81
CA LYS A 94 9.13 -11.06 -13.27
C LYS A 94 7.74 -11.40 -13.76
N SER A 95 7.25 -10.65 -14.74
CA SER A 95 5.98 -10.92 -15.41
C SER A 95 6.20 -10.99 -16.91
N GLY A 96 5.84 -12.12 -17.52
CA GLY A 96 6.13 -12.36 -18.95
C GLY A 96 7.62 -12.27 -19.32
N GLY A 97 8.52 -12.48 -18.34
CA GLY A 97 9.96 -12.36 -18.51
C GLY A 97 10.53 -10.96 -18.27
N ALA A 98 9.68 -9.93 -18.18
CA ALA A 98 10.12 -8.56 -17.90
C ALA A 98 10.22 -8.29 -16.39
N PRO A 99 11.25 -7.56 -15.93
CA PRO A 99 11.43 -7.19 -14.53
C PRO A 99 10.37 -6.19 -14.06
N VAL A 100 9.72 -6.49 -12.95
CA VAL A 100 8.70 -5.64 -12.30
C VAL A 100 9.18 -5.28 -10.91
N ALA A 101 9.09 -4.01 -10.57
CA ALA A 101 9.43 -3.48 -9.26
C ALA A 101 8.16 -2.94 -8.59
N ALA A 102 7.96 -3.26 -7.32
CA ALA A 102 6.86 -2.72 -6.52
C ALA A 102 7.38 -2.17 -5.19
N ARG A 103 6.88 -1.01 -4.79
CA ARG A 103 7.24 -0.33 -3.55
C ARG A 103 5.99 0.03 -2.77
N VAL A 104 6.02 -0.24 -1.47
CA VAL A 104 5.02 0.25 -0.52
C VAL A 104 5.70 1.15 0.49
N LEU A 105 5.13 2.34 0.69
CA LEU A 105 5.55 3.28 1.72
C LEU A 105 4.42 3.47 2.73
N VAL A 106 4.73 3.26 4.00
CA VAL A 106 3.85 3.50 5.13
C VAL A 106 4.41 4.67 5.93
N ALA A 107 3.61 5.71 6.12
CA ALA A 107 4.00 6.89 6.90
C ALA A 107 2.97 7.14 8.02
N LEU A 108 3.46 7.29 9.24
CA LEU A 108 2.66 7.37 10.47
C LEU A 108 2.87 8.72 11.18
N TRP A 109 1.77 9.41 11.41
CA TRP A 109 1.61 10.57 12.29
C TRP A 109 0.75 10.21 13.51
N PRO A 110 0.62 11.08 14.52
CA PRO A 110 -0.23 10.82 15.67
C PRO A 110 -1.68 10.47 15.33
N ASP A 111 -2.29 11.13 14.35
CA ASP A 111 -3.71 10.97 14.00
C ASP A 111 -3.92 10.57 12.54
N ARG A 112 -2.84 10.22 11.83
CA ARG A 112 -2.88 9.94 10.39
C ARG A 112 -1.95 8.81 10.00
N LEU A 113 -2.40 8.00 9.06
CA LEU A 113 -1.64 6.95 8.40
C LEU A 113 -1.75 7.12 6.89
N THR A 114 -0.62 7.18 6.20
CA THR A 114 -0.57 7.16 4.73
C THR A 114 0.02 5.83 4.27
N PHE A 115 -0.61 5.24 3.24
CA PHE A 115 -0.20 4.01 2.61
C PHE A 115 -0.12 4.24 1.09
N THR A 116 1.09 4.19 0.56
CA THR A 116 1.39 4.47 -0.85
C THR A 116 1.90 3.21 -1.52
N LEU A 117 1.42 2.95 -2.74
CA LEU A 117 1.90 1.89 -3.62
C LEU A 117 2.45 2.53 -4.90
N GLU A 118 3.59 2.03 -5.34
CA GLU A 118 4.19 2.29 -6.64
C GLU A 118 4.52 0.96 -7.30
N VAL A 119 4.23 0.84 -8.59
CA VAL A 119 4.56 -0.33 -9.41
C VAL A 119 5.20 0.18 -10.70
N ALA A 120 6.36 -0.33 -11.03
CA ALA A 120 7.11 0.01 -12.23
C ALA A 120 7.41 -1.24 -13.04
N LEU A 121 7.33 -1.12 -14.36
CA LEU A 121 7.92 -2.08 -15.27
C LEU A 121 9.31 -1.55 -15.61
N GLU A 122 10.36 -2.22 -15.16
CA GLU A 122 11.72 -1.73 -15.36
C GLU A 122 12.04 -1.63 -16.86
N GLY A 123 12.70 -0.52 -17.23
CA GLY A 123 13.28 -0.37 -18.56
C GLY A 123 14.36 -1.42 -18.71
N GLY A 124 14.18 -2.35 -19.66
CA GLY A 124 15.31 -3.13 -20.12
C GLY A 124 16.27 -2.15 -20.77
N ASP A 125 17.34 -1.78 -20.07
CA ASP A 125 18.51 -1.34 -20.78
C ASP A 125 18.88 -2.52 -21.67
N ASP A 126 18.66 -2.36 -22.98
CA ASP A 126 19.33 -3.13 -24.03
C ASP A 126 20.84 -2.83 -23.93
N GLU A 127 21.46 -3.02 -22.76
CA GLU A 127 22.84 -3.43 -22.69
C GLU A 127 22.84 -4.81 -23.34
N THR A 128 22.92 -4.75 -24.67
CA THR A 128 23.36 -5.83 -25.53
C THR A 128 24.45 -6.54 -24.76
N ALA A 129 24.13 -7.72 -24.22
CA ALA A 129 25.16 -8.60 -23.71
C ALA A 129 26.16 -8.69 -24.85
N GLU A 130 27.33 -8.06 -24.68
CA GLU A 130 28.42 -8.15 -25.62
C GLU A 130 28.87 -9.60 -25.54
N VAL A 131 28.17 -10.46 -26.27
CA VAL A 131 28.63 -11.79 -26.61
C VAL A 131 29.71 -11.52 -27.65
N GLU A 132 30.92 -11.20 -27.16
CA GLU A 132 32.17 -11.37 -27.88
C GLU A 132 32.33 -12.87 -28.18
N ASP A 133 31.51 -13.42 -29.08
CA ASP A 133 31.99 -14.49 -29.93
C ASP A 133 31.20 -14.56 -31.24
N ALA A 134 31.94 -14.38 -32.32
CA ALA A 134 31.45 -14.32 -33.67
C ALA A 134 30.95 -15.71 -34.12
N THR A 135 29.66 -15.87 -34.42
CA THR A 135 29.17 -16.45 -35.68
C THR A 135 27.65 -16.60 -35.74
N MET A 136 27.11 -16.23 -36.90
CA MET A 136 25.77 -16.52 -37.44
C MET A 136 24.57 -15.74 -36.89
N GLN A 137 24.14 -14.81 -37.76
CA GLN A 137 22.81 -14.23 -37.89
C GLN A 137 21.69 -15.23 -37.54
N VAL A 138 20.97 -14.95 -36.46
CA VAL A 138 19.59 -15.39 -36.28
C VAL A 138 18.74 -14.14 -36.27
N GLU A 139 17.70 -14.19 -37.09
CA GLU A 139 16.77 -13.10 -37.40
C GLU A 139 16.26 -12.43 -36.12
N ALA A 140 16.41 -11.11 -36.07
CA ALA A 140 15.75 -10.25 -35.09
C ALA A 140 14.23 -10.38 -35.27
N ALA A 141 13.63 -11.39 -34.65
CA ALA A 141 12.20 -11.45 -34.44
C ALA A 141 11.85 -10.19 -33.65
N GLY A 142 11.17 -9.25 -34.31
CA GLY A 142 10.83 -7.94 -33.74
C GLY A 142 10.28 -8.11 -32.34
N GLY A 143 11.05 -7.66 -31.35
CA GLY A 143 10.69 -7.76 -29.95
C GLY A 143 9.37 -7.04 -29.74
N ALA A 144 8.29 -7.81 -29.61
CA ALA A 144 7.02 -7.25 -29.23
C ALA A 144 7.24 -6.60 -27.86
N ALA A 145 6.98 -5.30 -27.77
CA ALA A 145 7.09 -4.56 -26.52
C ALA A 145 6.31 -5.32 -25.44
N VAL A 146 6.99 -5.76 -24.38
CA VAL A 146 6.34 -6.43 -23.27
C VAL A 146 5.48 -5.41 -22.53
N LEU A 147 4.19 -5.72 -22.38
CA LEU A 147 3.24 -4.90 -21.66
C LEU A 147 2.85 -5.59 -20.36
N LEU A 148 2.94 -4.87 -19.25
CA LEU A 148 2.46 -5.34 -17.96
C LEU A 148 1.03 -4.86 -17.73
N ALA A 149 0.06 -5.76 -17.91
CA ALA A 149 -1.33 -5.49 -17.60
C ALA A 149 -1.58 -5.62 -16.09
N LEU A 150 -2.10 -4.56 -15.47
CA LEU A 150 -2.40 -4.48 -14.04
C LEU A 150 -3.90 -4.17 -13.84
N PRO A 151 -4.80 -5.13 -14.13
CA PRO A 151 -6.24 -4.91 -13.97
C PRO A 151 -6.58 -4.80 -12.48
N GLY A 152 -7.07 -3.63 -12.06
CA GLY A 152 -7.47 -3.41 -10.67
C GLY A 152 -6.30 -3.20 -9.71
N VAL A 153 -5.15 -2.70 -10.19
CA VAL A 153 -4.09 -2.22 -9.30
C VAL A 153 -4.60 -1.11 -8.40
N GLY A 154 -4.27 -1.21 -7.12
CA GLY A 154 -4.69 -0.23 -6.13
C GLY A 154 -4.46 -0.70 -4.72
N LEU A 155 -5.29 -0.18 -3.82
CA LEU A 155 -5.20 -0.37 -2.38
C LEU A 155 -6.55 -0.83 -1.84
N LEU A 156 -6.54 -1.86 -0.99
CA LEU A 156 -7.74 -2.32 -0.28
C LEU A 156 -7.56 -2.08 1.22
N GLY A 157 -8.66 -1.89 1.92
CA GLY A 157 -8.64 -1.72 3.35
C GLY A 157 -9.93 -2.09 4.06
N ALA A 158 -9.82 -2.39 5.36
CA ALA A 158 -10.96 -2.59 6.24
C ALA A 158 -10.78 -1.85 7.56
N CYS A 159 -11.78 -1.06 7.96
CA CYS A 159 -11.80 -0.30 9.20
C CYS A 159 -12.89 -0.79 10.15
N ARG A 160 -12.65 -0.75 11.46
CA ARG A 160 -13.63 -1.13 12.50
C ARG A 160 -14.70 -0.05 12.66
N CYS A 161 -15.95 -0.48 12.77
CA CYS A 161 -17.07 0.39 13.11
C CYS A 161 -17.27 0.48 14.63
N GLY A 162 -17.81 1.60 15.12
CA GLY A 162 -18.48 1.67 16.42
C GLY A 162 -17.67 2.17 17.62
N GLN A 163 -16.48 2.74 17.44
CA GLN A 163 -15.66 3.19 18.59
C GLN A 163 -15.56 4.71 18.83
N ALA A 164 -15.99 5.56 17.90
CA ALA A 164 -16.28 6.98 18.15
C ALA A 164 -16.97 7.54 16.90
N ALA A 165 -18.20 8.05 17.03
CA ALA A 165 -18.79 8.83 15.95
C ALA A 165 -18.01 10.15 15.82
N ALA A 166 -17.61 10.50 14.59
CA ALA A 166 -16.99 11.79 14.32
C ALA A 166 -17.94 12.93 14.71
N SER A 167 -17.39 14.06 15.14
CA SER A 167 -18.21 15.27 15.28
C SER A 167 -18.78 15.66 13.89
N PRO A 168 -20.01 16.20 13.81
CA PRO A 168 -20.59 16.62 12.53
C PRO A 168 -19.72 17.65 11.77
N GLU A 169 -18.97 18.46 12.52
CA GLU A 169 -18.03 19.45 11.98
C GLU A 169 -16.81 18.78 11.34
N ALA A 170 -16.21 17.79 12.00
CA ALA A 170 -15.11 17.00 11.45
C ALA A 170 -15.52 16.24 10.19
N ALA A 171 -16.73 15.68 10.20
CA ALA A 171 -17.30 15.00 9.05
C ALA A 171 -17.43 15.95 7.84
N ALA A 172 -18.02 17.13 8.06
CA ALA A 172 -18.19 18.13 7.01
C ALA A 172 -16.84 18.60 6.43
N LEU A 173 -15.84 18.82 7.28
CA LEU A 173 -14.50 19.25 6.85
C LEU A 173 -13.80 18.19 6.00
N ALA A 174 -13.90 16.91 6.38
CA ALA A 174 -13.30 15.83 5.59
C ALA A 174 -13.95 15.70 4.21
N THR A 175 -15.28 15.78 4.11
CA THR A 175 -15.98 15.77 2.82
C THR A 175 -15.61 16.97 1.95
N ALA A 176 -15.48 18.16 2.53
CA ALA A 176 -15.07 19.36 1.79
C ALA A 176 -13.66 19.23 1.18
N ASN A 177 -12.79 18.42 1.80
CA ASN A 177 -11.44 18.13 1.33
C ASN A 177 -11.36 16.91 0.38
N GLY A 178 -12.50 16.43 -0.13
CA GLY A 178 -12.57 15.27 -1.02
C GLY A 178 -12.38 13.93 -0.31
N GLY A 179 -12.48 13.91 1.02
CA GLY A 179 -12.45 12.69 1.82
C GLY A 179 -13.75 11.92 1.72
N ILE A 180 -13.63 10.59 1.70
CA ILE A 180 -14.73 9.65 1.84
C ILE A 180 -14.87 9.37 3.33
N LEU A 181 -16.03 9.73 3.88
CA LEU A 181 -16.33 9.43 5.26
C LEU A 181 -16.69 7.96 5.39
N LEU A 182 -15.95 7.27 6.26
CA LEU A 182 -16.36 5.98 6.76
C LEU A 182 -17.20 6.26 8.01
N ASP A 183 -18.44 6.72 7.80
CA ASP A 183 -19.34 7.38 8.78
C ASP A 183 -19.42 6.69 10.16
N THR A 184 -19.21 5.38 10.21
CA THR A 184 -19.31 4.54 11.41
C THR A 184 -17.98 4.27 12.12
N THR A 185 -16.86 4.72 11.56
CA THR A 185 -15.49 4.35 12.01
C THR A 185 -14.76 5.48 12.72
N GLY A 186 -15.17 6.74 12.51
CA GLY A 186 -14.46 7.93 12.97
C GLY A 186 -13.20 8.25 12.16
N VAL A 187 -13.05 7.65 10.97
CA VAL A 187 -11.90 7.82 10.08
C VAL A 187 -12.35 8.43 8.75
N ALA A 188 -11.58 9.40 8.25
CA ALA A 188 -11.68 9.89 6.88
C ALA A 188 -10.66 9.17 5.99
N LEU A 189 -11.12 8.70 4.83
CA LEU A 189 -10.29 8.13 3.77
C LEU A 189 -10.07 9.18 2.68
N ARG A 190 -8.82 9.46 2.33
CA ARG A 190 -8.46 10.33 1.21
C ARG A 190 -7.59 9.58 0.20
N PRO A 191 -8.11 9.21 -0.97
CA PRO A 191 -7.30 8.63 -2.05
C PRO A 191 -6.54 9.69 -2.83
N GLU A 192 -5.39 9.32 -3.38
CA GLU A 192 -4.63 10.09 -4.37
C GLU A 192 -4.08 9.13 -5.43
N GLY A 193 -4.21 9.47 -6.73
CA GLY A 193 -3.85 8.58 -7.85
C GLY A 193 -4.83 7.41 -8.07
N PHE A 194 -5.33 6.78 -6.99
CA PHE A 194 -6.29 5.67 -7.03
C PHE A 194 -7.71 6.13 -6.66
N VAL A 195 -8.32 6.89 -7.56
CA VAL A 195 -9.57 7.62 -7.30
C VAL A 195 -10.85 6.80 -7.47
N ALA A 196 -10.78 5.59 -8.03
CA ALA A 196 -11.94 4.71 -8.13
C ALA A 196 -12.18 4.01 -6.78
N VAL A 197 -12.82 4.72 -5.85
CA VAL A 197 -13.09 4.20 -4.51
C VAL A 197 -14.47 3.58 -4.41
N THR A 198 -14.52 2.32 -3.98
CA THR A 198 -15.74 1.66 -3.52
C THR A 198 -15.66 1.42 -2.03
N SER A 199 -16.79 1.49 -1.34
CA SER A 199 -16.88 1.16 0.09
C SER A 199 -18.15 0.37 0.38
N SER A 200 -18.04 -0.61 1.26
CA SER A 200 -19.16 -1.43 1.71
C SER A 200 -19.10 -1.63 3.23
N LEU A 201 -20.26 -1.82 3.85
CA LEU A 201 -20.34 -2.25 5.24
C LEU A 201 -20.49 -3.77 5.26
N SER A 202 -19.88 -4.41 6.26
CA SER A 202 -20.09 -5.82 6.52
C SER A 202 -21.55 -6.10 6.87
N GLY A 203 -22.01 -7.33 6.63
CA GLY A 203 -23.41 -7.71 6.87
C GLY A 203 -23.85 -7.57 8.34
N ASP A 204 -22.90 -7.61 9.27
CA ASP A 204 -23.09 -7.37 10.71
C ASP A 204 -22.83 -5.91 11.13
N GLY A 205 -22.41 -5.05 10.20
CA GLY A 205 -22.06 -3.65 10.43
C GLY A 205 -20.80 -3.43 11.27
N SER A 206 -20.02 -4.47 11.58
CA SER A 206 -18.84 -4.39 12.45
C SER A 206 -17.62 -3.74 11.80
N HIS A 207 -17.56 -3.72 10.47
CA HIS A 207 -16.46 -3.11 9.72
C HIS A 207 -16.92 -2.49 8.40
N ALA A 208 -16.19 -1.46 7.97
CA ALA A 208 -16.30 -0.84 6.66
C ALA A 208 -15.12 -1.28 5.81
N GLN A 209 -15.38 -1.88 4.65
CA GLN A 209 -14.37 -2.22 3.66
C GLN A 209 -14.32 -1.14 2.60
N PHE A 210 -13.13 -0.91 2.05
CA PHE A 210 -12.96 -0.03 0.92
C PHE A 210 -11.89 -0.56 -0.04
N GLN A 211 -12.00 -0.13 -1.29
CA GLN A 211 -11.04 -0.41 -2.33
C GLN A 211 -10.82 0.85 -3.14
N ALA A 212 -9.59 1.34 -3.21
CA ALA A 212 -9.16 2.49 -3.99
C ALA A 212 -8.32 1.99 -5.16
N LEU A 213 -8.87 2.06 -6.38
CA LEU A 213 -8.26 1.54 -7.60
C LEU A 213 -7.75 2.64 -8.51
N ALA A 214 -6.78 2.29 -9.36
CA ALA A 214 -6.46 3.09 -10.54
C ALA A 214 -7.75 3.37 -11.36
N PRO A 215 -7.91 4.59 -11.89
CA PRO A 215 -9.16 5.03 -12.53
C PRO A 215 -9.51 4.24 -13.79
N THR A 216 -8.51 3.65 -14.45
CA THR A 216 -8.66 2.80 -15.63
C THR A 216 -7.74 1.59 -15.50
N ALA A 217 -8.01 0.54 -16.29
CA ALA A 217 -7.07 -0.57 -16.41
C ALA A 217 -5.69 -0.03 -16.87
N ILE A 218 -4.64 -0.40 -16.15
CA ILE A 218 -3.28 0.06 -16.40
C ILE A 218 -2.55 -0.99 -17.24
N SER A 219 -1.79 -0.51 -18.23
CA SER A 219 -0.85 -1.31 -19.00
C SER A 219 0.45 -0.55 -19.06
N LEU A 220 1.45 -1.00 -18.29
CA LEU A 220 2.76 -0.35 -18.25
C LEU A 220 3.64 -0.83 -19.40
N GLN A 221 4.34 0.11 -20.02
CA GLN A 221 5.48 -0.12 -20.89
C GLN A 221 6.79 -0.09 -20.08
N ALA A 222 7.86 -0.61 -20.66
CA ALA A 222 9.17 -0.59 -20.02
C ALA A 222 9.60 0.86 -19.70
N GLY A 223 10.02 1.10 -18.46
CA GLY A 223 10.34 2.42 -17.93
C GLY A 223 9.14 3.22 -17.41
N GLU A 224 7.91 2.70 -17.52
CA GLU A 224 6.73 3.34 -16.94
C GLU A 224 6.45 2.85 -15.52
N ALA A 225 5.82 3.74 -14.73
CA ALA A 225 5.36 3.44 -13.39
C ALA A 225 3.94 3.99 -13.16
N VAL A 226 3.21 3.31 -12.27
CA VAL A 226 1.94 3.79 -11.71
C VAL A 226 2.10 3.91 -10.20
N SER A 227 1.56 4.99 -9.63
CA SER A 227 1.53 5.20 -8.20
C SER A 227 0.20 5.74 -7.72
N GLY A 228 -0.10 5.47 -6.46
CA GLY A 228 -1.26 6.00 -5.77
C GLY A 228 -1.16 5.74 -4.27
N SER A 229 -1.93 6.49 -3.50
CA SER A 229 -1.94 6.41 -2.05
C SER A 229 -3.34 6.51 -1.48
N ILE A 230 -3.47 6.04 -0.24
CA ILE A 230 -4.58 6.37 0.63
C ILE A 230 -4.03 7.03 1.90
N THR A 231 -4.78 8.00 2.40
CA THR A 231 -4.56 8.59 3.71
C THR A 231 -5.78 8.33 4.58
N LEU A 232 -5.56 7.68 5.72
CA LEU A 232 -6.53 7.55 6.79
C LEU A 232 -6.24 8.60 7.86
N ALA A 233 -7.24 9.38 8.24
CA ALA A 233 -7.11 10.40 9.28
C ALA A 233 -8.23 10.27 10.31
N LEU A 234 -7.88 10.40 11.59
CA LEU A 234 -8.84 10.45 12.69
C LEU A 234 -9.65 11.75 12.60
N LEU A 235 -10.97 11.64 12.65
CA LEU A 235 -11.89 12.77 12.72
C LEU A 235 -12.02 13.23 14.18
N GLN A 236 -11.62 14.46 14.47
CA GLN A 236 -11.73 15.09 15.80
C GLN A 236 -12.82 16.17 15.79
#